data_AF-A0A7J6NV00-F1
#
_entry.id   AF-A0A7J6NV00-F1
#
_cell.length_a   1.000
_cell.length_b   1.000
_cell.length_c   1.000
_cell.angle_alpha   90.00
_cell.angle_beta   90.00
_cell.angle_gamma   90.00
#
_symmetry.space_group_name_H-M   'P 1'
#
loop_
_entity.id
_entity.type
_entity.pdbx_description
1 polymer ?
#
loop_
_entity_poly.entity_id
_entity_poly.type
_entity_poly.pdbx_seq_one_letter_code
_entity_poly.pdbx_strand_id
1 'polypeptide(L)'
;MSSSLIRAMAPALARGVAPAVLSAPLAKFSRAFHVDAAAAKGLPSVNITFVDTDGTKKVAKAPIGWSLLKVAHLNGIDLEGACEESMACSTCHCILSQDLYDSLPEPSEEEEDLLDLAPGLEDTSRLGCQVKVTEDMDGQEVKLPPSTVNFYVDGYKPTPD
;
A
#
# COMPACT_ATOMS: atom_id res chain seq x y z
N MET A 1 9.65 -55.37 -62.14
CA MET A 1 9.52 -56.80 -61.77
C MET A 1 10.60 -57.09 -60.75
N SER A 2 10.27 -57.62 -59.56
CA SER A 2 11.19 -57.90 -58.44
C SER A 2 11.95 -56.66 -57.89
N SER A 3 12.43 -56.62 -56.65
CA SER A 3 12.20 -57.45 -55.44
C SER A 3 12.13 -56.47 -54.25
N SER A 4 11.27 -56.63 -53.23
CA SER A 4 11.31 -57.65 -52.16
C SER A 4 12.63 -57.68 -51.37
N LEU A 5 12.69 -57.73 -50.03
CA LEU A 5 11.79 -57.43 -48.89
C LEU A 5 12.51 -58.02 -47.65
N ILE A 6 12.33 -57.47 -46.42
CA ILE A 6 12.53 -58.20 -45.12
C ILE A 6 14.02 -58.59 -44.82
N ARG A 7 14.60 -58.76 -43.62
CA ARG A 7 14.43 -58.48 -42.16
C ARG A 7 15.88 -58.51 -41.58
N ALA A 8 16.29 -58.08 -40.39
CA ALA A 8 15.73 -57.36 -39.22
C ALA A 8 16.94 -56.59 -38.57
N MET A 9 17.20 -56.39 -37.27
CA MET A 9 16.56 -56.70 -35.97
C MET A 9 17.14 -55.79 -34.86
N ALA A 10 16.56 -55.83 -33.65
CA ALA A 10 17.14 -55.35 -32.38
C ALA A 10 17.59 -56.58 -31.52
N PRO A 11 18.20 -56.47 -30.32
CA PRO A 11 18.44 -55.27 -29.49
C PRO A 11 19.83 -55.18 -28.79
N ALA A 12 20.04 -54.11 -28.03
CA ALA A 12 20.84 -54.12 -26.79
C ALA A 12 20.39 -52.97 -25.85
N LEU A 13 20.36 -53.21 -24.53
CA LEU A 13 20.09 -52.18 -23.52
C LEU A 13 21.40 -51.80 -22.81
N ALA A 14 21.51 -50.55 -22.33
CA ALA A 14 21.80 -50.22 -20.92
C ALA A 14 21.99 -48.72 -20.69
N ARG A 15 21.63 -48.25 -19.47
CA ARG A 15 22.20 -47.10 -18.72
C ARG A 15 22.49 -45.80 -19.50
N GLY A 16 21.81 -44.67 -19.29
CA GLY A 16 20.89 -44.29 -18.21
C GLY A 16 21.59 -43.49 -17.10
N VAL A 17 21.71 -42.17 -17.29
CA VAL A 17 21.95 -41.17 -16.23
C VAL A 17 21.16 -39.90 -16.58
N ALA A 18 20.36 -39.42 -15.63
CA ALA A 18 19.84 -38.06 -15.54
C ALA A 18 19.59 -37.77 -14.05
N PRO A 19 19.51 -36.50 -13.59
CA PRO A 19 19.67 -35.26 -14.34
C PRO A 19 20.91 -34.44 -13.93
N ALA A 20 21.45 -33.65 -14.86
CA ALA A 20 22.22 -32.47 -14.50
C ALA A 20 21.24 -31.31 -14.25
N VAL A 21 20.57 -31.31 -13.08
CA VAL A 21 19.82 -30.13 -12.63
C VAL A 21 20.81 -29.00 -12.38
N LEU A 22 20.95 -28.11 -13.36
CA LEU A 22 21.78 -26.92 -13.23
C LEU A 22 21.13 -26.03 -12.17
N SER A 23 21.63 -26.13 -10.94
CA SER A 23 21.14 -25.35 -9.81
C SER A 23 21.54 -23.90 -10.02
N ALA A 24 20.69 -23.17 -10.74
CA ALA A 24 20.69 -21.72 -10.71
C ALA A 24 20.64 -21.32 -9.23
N PRO A 25 21.54 -20.43 -8.76
CA PRO A 25 21.46 -19.98 -7.38
C PRO A 25 20.08 -19.38 -7.18
N LEU A 26 19.39 -19.78 -6.09
CA LEU A 26 18.19 -19.06 -5.66
C LEU A 26 18.63 -17.61 -5.46
N ALA A 27 18.26 -16.74 -6.41
CA ALA A 27 18.34 -15.31 -6.22
C ALA A 27 17.58 -15.04 -4.93
N LYS A 28 18.29 -14.52 -3.93
CA LYS A 28 17.70 -14.27 -2.61
C LYS A 28 16.65 -13.20 -2.83
N PHE A 29 15.39 -13.63 -2.97
CA PHE A 29 14.21 -12.79 -2.85
C PHE A 29 14.19 -12.28 -1.41
N SER A 30 14.98 -11.23 -1.18
CA SER A 30 14.95 -10.48 0.06
C SER A 30 13.54 -9.94 0.17
N ARG A 31 12.77 -10.49 1.10
CA ARG A 31 11.45 -10.00 1.48
C ARG A 31 11.60 -8.49 1.71
N ALA A 32 11.02 -7.67 0.83
CA ALA A 32 10.96 -6.23 0.98
C ALA A 32 9.89 -5.90 2.03
N PHE A 33 10.23 -6.13 3.29
CA PHE A 33 9.40 -5.88 4.46
C PHE A 33 9.98 -4.67 5.18
N HIS A 34 9.12 -3.68 5.42
CA HIS A 34 9.45 -2.28 5.68
C HIS A 34 10.04 -1.55 4.46
N VAL A 35 9.33 -0.52 4.00
CA VAL A 35 9.83 0.45 3.01
C VAL A 35 10.36 1.64 3.81
N ASP A 36 11.60 1.50 4.28
CA ASP A 36 12.34 2.47 5.09
C ASP A 36 12.27 3.89 4.52
N ALA A 37 12.46 4.90 5.38
CA ALA A 37 12.67 6.29 4.93
C ALA A 37 13.86 6.44 3.95
N ALA A 38 14.80 5.47 3.95
CA ALA A 38 15.86 5.38 2.93
C ALA A 38 15.30 5.20 1.50
N ALA A 39 14.18 4.50 1.32
CA ALA A 39 13.54 4.29 0.03
C ALA A 39 12.85 5.55 -0.54
N ALA A 40 12.67 6.61 0.25
CA ALA A 40 12.21 7.91 -0.24
C ALA A 40 13.32 8.72 -0.95
N LYS A 41 14.60 8.34 -0.82
CA LYS A 41 15.73 9.08 -1.40
C LYS A 41 15.79 8.92 -2.92
N GLY A 42 15.12 9.84 -3.63
CA GLY A 42 15.18 9.95 -5.08
C GLY A 42 13.82 9.82 -5.79
N LEU A 43 12.74 9.56 -5.05
CA LEU A 43 11.39 9.66 -5.61
C LEU A 43 11.02 11.15 -5.83
N PRO A 44 10.25 11.48 -6.89
CA PRO A 44 9.57 12.76 -6.97
C PRO A 44 8.56 12.87 -5.83
N SER A 45 8.32 14.10 -5.37
CA SER A 45 7.58 14.35 -4.14
C SER A 45 6.90 15.71 -4.15
N VAL A 46 5.67 15.74 -3.69
CA VAL A 46 4.84 16.94 -3.53
C VAL A 46 4.78 17.36 -2.06
N ASN A 47 4.17 18.51 -1.77
CA ASN A 47 3.97 19.05 -0.43
C ASN A 47 2.48 19.05 -0.12
N ILE A 48 2.05 18.34 0.92
CA ILE A 48 0.65 18.24 1.32
C ILE A 48 0.48 18.93 2.68
N THR A 49 -0.53 19.78 2.81
CA THR A 49 -0.80 20.49 4.07
C THR A 49 -1.81 19.70 4.90
N PHE A 50 -1.33 19.05 5.96
CA PHE A 50 -2.20 18.39 6.92
C PHE A 50 -2.75 19.41 7.92
N VAL A 51 -4.07 19.43 8.12
CA VAL A 51 -4.76 20.30 9.06
C VAL A 51 -5.22 19.46 10.26
N ASP A 52 -4.58 19.69 11.41
CA ASP A 52 -4.86 19.00 12.67
C ASP A 52 -6.21 19.42 13.26
N THR A 53 -6.69 18.70 14.28
CA THR A 53 -8.00 18.95 14.92
C THR A 53 -8.09 20.34 15.57
N ASP A 54 -6.98 20.81 16.14
CA ASP A 54 -6.80 22.18 16.65
C ASP A 54 -6.70 23.27 15.54
N GLY A 55 -6.87 22.89 14.26
CA GLY A 55 -6.65 23.77 13.10
C GLY A 55 -5.18 24.04 12.77
N THR A 56 -4.24 23.38 13.47
CA THR A 56 -2.80 23.54 13.25
C THR A 56 -2.39 22.95 11.91
N LYS A 57 -1.75 23.75 11.04
CA LYS A 57 -1.31 23.30 9.71
C LYS A 57 0.14 22.79 9.73
N LYS A 58 0.34 21.55 9.27
CA LYS A 58 1.64 20.86 9.16
C LYS A 58 1.89 20.51 7.69
N VAL A 59 2.89 21.11 7.06
CA VAL A 59 3.28 20.78 5.68
C VAL A 59 4.17 19.53 5.71
N ALA A 60 3.68 18.46 5.08
CA ALA A 60 4.36 17.18 4.97
C ALA A 60 4.98 17.02 3.58
N LYS A 61 6.19 16.45 3.51
CA LYS A 61 6.79 16.04 2.25
C LYS A 61 6.30 14.64 1.87
N ALA A 62 5.65 14.55 0.71
CA ALA A 62 4.90 13.38 0.27
C ALA A 62 5.53 12.76 -1.01
N PRO A 63 6.26 11.63 -0.91
CA PRO A 63 6.72 10.90 -2.09
C PRO A 63 5.55 10.34 -2.89
N ILE A 64 5.59 10.48 -4.22
CA ILE A 64 4.52 10.01 -5.11
C ILE A 64 4.39 8.46 -5.03
N GLY A 65 3.15 7.99 -5.06
CA GLY A 65 2.79 6.58 -4.91
C GLY A 65 2.77 6.04 -3.47
N TRP A 66 3.09 6.85 -2.45
CA TRP A 66 2.88 6.49 -1.04
C TRP A 66 1.43 6.76 -0.60
N SER A 67 0.97 6.17 0.50
CA SER A 67 -0.33 6.50 1.10
C SER A 67 -0.28 7.82 1.88
N LEU A 68 -1.42 8.49 2.05
CA LEU A 68 -1.52 9.64 2.97
C LEU A 68 -1.20 9.25 4.42
N LEU A 69 -1.61 8.05 4.86
CA LEU A 69 -1.32 7.53 6.20
C LEU A 69 0.20 7.43 6.45
N LYS A 70 0.94 6.81 5.52
CA LYS A 70 2.39 6.67 5.63
C LYS A 70 3.10 8.02 5.58
N VAL A 71 2.62 8.95 4.76
CA VAL A 71 3.14 10.32 4.71
C VAL A 71 2.89 11.04 6.04
N ALA A 72 1.70 10.92 6.64
CA ALA A 72 1.37 11.50 7.93
C ALA A 72 2.31 11.00 9.04
N HIS A 73 2.46 9.66 9.18
CA HIS A 73 3.33 9.05 10.19
C HIS A 73 4.79 9.51 10.06
N LEU A 74 5.35 9.47 8.85
CA LEU A 74 6.75 9.83 8.61
C LEU A 74 7.02 11.35 8.64
N ASN A 75 5.98 12.19 8.75
CA ASN A 75 6.09 13.63 8.97
C ASN A 75 5.58 14.08 10.37
N GLY A 76 5.24 13.16 11.28
CA GLY A 76 4.85 13.48 12.67
C GLY A 76 3.43 14.05 12.84
N ILE A 77 2.48 13.54 12.05
CA ILE A 77 1.04 13.88 12.13
C ILE A 77 0.30 12.70 12.80
N ASP A 78 -0.53 12.97 13.82
CA ASP A 78 -1.26 11.96 14.61
C ASP A 78 -2.53 11.44 13.88
N LEU A 79 -2.36 11.04 12.61
CA LEU A 79 -3.38 10.31 11.86
C LEU A 79 -3.30 8.82 12.24
N GLU A 80 -4.31 8.28 12.91
CA GLU A 80 -4.27 6.91 13.44
C GLU A 80 -4.31 5.83 12.33
N GLY A 81 -3.63 4.71 12.53
CA GLY A 81 -3.42 3.69 11.48
C GLY A 81 -3.54 2.25 11.95
N ALA A 82 -4.55 1.94 12.76
CA ALA A 82 -4.61 0.72 13.58
C ALA A 82 -4.53 -0.63 12.82
N CYS A 83 -4.87 -0.67 11.52
CA CYS A 83 -4.76 -1.87 10.69
C CYS A 83 -3.54 -1.89 9.74
N GLU A 84 -2.60 -0.95 9.84
CA GLU A 84 -1.36 -0.93 9.03
C GLU A 84 -1.60 -1.03 7.51
N GLU A 85 -2.52 -0.21 6.98
CA GLU A 85 -3.03 -0.21 5.59
C GLU A 85 -3.85 -1.44 5.15
N SER A 86 -4.14 -2.41 6.03
CA SER A 86 -4.82 -3.69 5.70
C SER A 86 -6.31 -3.61 5.35
N MET A 87 -6.87 -2.42 5.06
CA MET A 87 -8.29 -2.18 4.76
C MET A 87 -9.26 -2.87 5.76
N ALA A 88 -9.01 -2.70 7.06
CA ALA A 88 -9.76 -3.39 8.12
C ALA A 88 -10.21 -2.48 9.29
N CYS A 89 -10.06 -1.15 9.16
CA CYS A 89 -10.56 -0.17 10.13
C CYS A 89 -10.68 1.24 9.53
N SER A 90 -11.51 2.08 10.15
CA SER A 90 -11.70 3.49 9.77
C SER A 90 -10.77 4.49 10.46
N THR A 91 -9.82 4.07 11.33
CA THR A 91 -9.00 5.01 12.12
C THR A 91 -8.15 5.97 11.29
N CYS A 92 -7.85 5.62 10.04
CA CYS A 92 -7.08 6.44 9.10
C CYS A 92 -7.95 7.36 8.24
N HIS A 93 -9.22 7.54 8.62
CA HIS A 93 -10.13 8.52 8.03
C HIS A 93 -9.49 9.91 7.98
N CYS A 94 -9.56 10.53 6.80
CA CYS A 94 -9.17 11.92 6.56
C CYS A 94 -10.16 12.57 5.60
N ILE A 95 -10.32 13.89 5.72
CA ILE A 95 -11.24 14.71 4.93
C ILE A 95 -10.42 15.49 3.90
N LEU A 96 -10.76 15.38 2.62
CA LEU A 96 -10.02 16.02 1.52
C LEU A 96 -10.64 17.37 1.15
N SER A 97 -9.87 18.25 0.50
CA SER A 97 -10.45 19.37 -0.26
C SER A 97 -11.32 18.83 -1.40
N GLN A 98 -12.37 19.56 -1.81
CA GLN A 98 -13.25 19.13 -2.91
C GLN A 98 -12.45 18.95 -4.21
N ASP A 99 -11.62 19.93 -4.57
CA ASP A 99 -10.75 19.88 -5.75
C ASP A 99 -9.84 18.65 -5.77
N LEU A 100 -9.39 18.17 -4.60
CA LEU A 100 -8.61 16.94 -4.48
C LEU A 100 -9.49 15.70 -4.57
N TYR A 101 -10.63 15.68 -3.88
CA TYR A 101 -11.57 14.55 -3.90
C TYR A 101 -12.04 14.26 -5.34
N ASP A 102 -12.45 15.31 -6.06
CA ASP A 102 -12.91 15.24 -7.45
C ASP A 102 -11.81 14.83 -8.46
N SER A 103 -10.53 14.90 -8.06
CA SER A 103 -9.39 14.46 -8.88
C SER A 103 -9.03 12.97 -8.70
N LEU A 104 -9.57 12.33 -7.66
CA LEU A 104 -9.28 10.95 -7.29
C LEU A 104 -10.38 10.00 -7.82
N PRO A 105 -10.09 8.69 -8.00
CA PRO A 105 -11.14 7.71 -8.19
C PRO A 105 -12.04 7.64 -6.96
N GLU A 106 -13.34 7.42 -7.16
CA GLU A 106 -14.33 7.19 -6.09
C GLU A 106 -13.86 6.07 -5.11
N PRO A 107 -14.31 6.09 -3.84
CA PRO A 107 -14.09 4.97 -2.92
C PRO A 107 -14.70 3.67 -3.45
N SER A 108 -14.13 2.53 -3.05
CA SER A 108 -14.76 1.22 -3.27
C SER A 108 -15.86 0.96 -2.24
N GLU A 109 -16.83 0.10 -2.56
CA GLU A 109 -17.87 -0.35 -1.62
C GLU A 109 -17.27 -0.81 -0.26
N GLU A 110 -16.14 -1.54 -0.29
CA GLU A 110 -15.39 -1.98 0.92
C GLU A 110 -14.69 -0.82 1.69
N GLU A 111 -14.49 0.34 1.06
CA GLU A 111 -14.00 1.56 1.72
C GLU A 111 -15.17 2.36 2.33
N GLU A 112 -16.30 2.42 1.63
CA GLU A 112 -17.55 3.05 2.10
C GLU A 112 -18.13 2.34 3.34
N ASP A 113 -18.23 1.00 3.30
CA ASP A 113 -18.66 0.16 4.44
C ASP A 113 -17.83 0.40 5.72
N LEU A 114 -16.56 0.80 5.58
CA LEU A 114 -15.68 1.17 6.69
C LEU A 114 -15.83 2.65 7.07
N LEU A 115 -16.01 3.56 6.11
CA LEU A 115 -16.23 4.99 6.34
C LEU A 115 -17.55 5.26 7.07
N ASP A 116 -18.59 4.45 6.87
CA ASP A 116 -19.84 4.48 7.65
C ASP A 116 -19.64 4.28 9.18
N LEU A 117 -18.48 3.72 9.57
CA LEU A 117 -18.08 3.56 10.98
C LEU A 117 -17.20 4.73 11.49
N ALA A 118 -16.94 5.75 10.69
CA ALA A 118 -16.05 6.86 11.03
C ALA A 118 -16.78 8.03 11.73
N PRO A 119 -16.27 8.53 12.87
CA PRO A 119 -16.86 9.67 13.57
C PRO A 119 -16.58 10.99 12.83
N GLY A 120 -17.64 11.75 12.52
CA GLY A 120 -17.49 13.01 11.79
C GLY A 120 -17.19 12.82 10.30
N LEU A 121 -17.83 11.82 9.69
CA LEU A 121 -17.85 11.63 8.25
C LEU A 121 -18.40 12.87 7.53
N GLU A 122 -17.66 13.34 6.51
CA GLU A 122 -18.01 14.44 5.59
C GLU A 122 -17.95 13.93 4.15
N ASP A 123 -18.67 14.53 3.20
CA ASP A 123 -18.81 14.02 1.81
C ASP A 123 -17.47 13.77 1.06
N THR A 124 -16.39 14.49 1.42
CA THR A 124 -15.05 14.33 0.85
C THR A 124 -14.12 13.42 1.67
N SER A 125 -14.69 12.56 2.52
CA SER A 125 -13.95 11.64 3.39
C SER A 125 -13.37 10.46 2.63
N ARG A 126 -12.14 10.06 3.01
CA ARG A 126 -11.47 8.86 2.51
C ARG A 126 -10.66 8.17 3.60
N LEU A 127 -10.33 6.90 3.40
CA LEU A 127 -9.34 6.21 4.21
C LEU A 127 -7.95 6.57 3.69
N GLY A 128 -7.16 7.30 4.49
CA GLY A 128 -5.83 7.79 4.12
C GLY A 128 -4.81 6.70 3.82
N CYS A 129 -5.10 5.43 4.16
CA CYS A 129 -4.31 4.30 3.67
C CYS A 129 -4.54 3.99 2.19
N GLN A 130 -5.75 4.20 1.65
CA GLN A 130 -6.09 3.88 0.26
C GLN A 130 -5.71 4.99 -0.71
N VAL A 131 -5.91 6.26 -0.31
CA VAL A 131 -5.48 7.43 -1.10
C VAL A 131 -3.96 7.41 -1.27
N LYS A 132 -3.49 7.29 -2.53
CA LYS A 132 -2.07 7.33 -2.89
C LYS A 132 -1.71 8.70 -3.49
N VAL A 133 -0.52 9.19 -3.16
CA VAL A 133 -0.02 10.52 -3.55
C VAL A 133 0.22 10.60 -5.06
N THR A 134 -0.44 11.54 -5.74
CA THR A 134 -0.21 11.90 -7.15
C THR A 134 0.53 13.24 -7.28
N GLU A 135 0.83 13.67 -8.52
CA GLU A 135 1.47 14.97 -8.78
C GLU A 135 0.51 16.15 -8.52
N ASP A 136 -0.80 15.96 -8.74
CA ASP A 136 -1.85 16.97 -8.57
C ASP A 136 -2.14 17.35 -7.11
N MET A 137 -1.50 16.66 -6.15
CA MET A 137 -1.65 16.89 -4.71
C MET A 137 -0.71 17.97 -4.15
N ASP A 138 0.16 18.58 -4.98
CA ASP A 138 1.07 19.64 -4.50
C ASP A 138 0.30 20.91 -4.09
N GLY A 139 0.47 21.30 -2.83
CA GLY A 139 -0.23 22.42 -2.22
C GLY A 139 -1.64 22.12 -1.70
N GLN A 140 -2.17 20.90 -1.91
CA GLN A 140 -3.50 20.52 -1.42
C GLN A 140 -3.56 20.38 0.10
N GLU A 141 -4.77 20.51 0.66
CA GLU A 141 -5.04 20.37 2.08
C GLU A 141 -5.77 19.06 2.41
N VAL A 142 -5.33 18.39 3.48
CA VAL A 142 -5.94 17.17 4.04
C VAL A 142 -6.23 17.42 5.51
N LYS A 143 -7.49 17.31 5.92
CA LYS A 143 -7.96 17.60 7.27
C LYS A 143 -8.12 16.31 8.07
N LEU A 144 -7.67 16.32 9.32
CA LEU A 144 -7.91 15.23 10.28
C LEU A 144 -9.35 15.35 10.83
N PRO A 145 -10.06 14.23 11.02
CA PRO A 145 -11.38 14.23 11.64
C PRO A 145 -11.30 14.61 13.12
N PRO A 146 -12.39 15.13 13.73
CA PRO A 146 -12.36 15.66 15.10
C PRO A 146 -12.03 14.60 16.17
N SER A 147 -12.16 13.32 15.83
CA SER A 147 -11.71 12.18 16.63
C SER A 147 -11.56 10.95 15.74
N THR A 148 -10.92 9.90 16.23
CA THR A 148 -10.94 8.56 15.66
C THR A 148 -11.51 7.59 16.69
N VAL A 149 -12.17 6.50 16.25
CA VAL A 149 -12.59 5.42 17.14
C VAL A 149 -11.80 4.16 16.82
N ASN A 150 -11.15 3.61 17.85
CA ASN A 150 -10.43 2.36 17.79
C ASN A 150 -10.93 1.46 18.93
N PHE A 151 -11.08 0.17 18.67
CA PHE A 151 -11.62 -0.82 19.62
C PHE A 151 -10.59 -1.24 20.69
N TYR A 152 -9.76 -0.30 21.17
CA TYR A 152 -8.99 -0.49 22.39
C TYR A 152 -9.94 -0.64 23.58
N VAL A 153 -10.03 -1.85 24.11
CA VAL A 153 -11.00 -2.26 25.13
C VAL A 153 -10.96 -1.37 26.39
N ASP A 154 -9.80 -0.76 26.67
CA ASP A 154 -9.54 0.13 27.81
C ASP A 154 -9.06 1.55 27.41
N GLY A 155 -9.20 1.94 26.13
CA GLY A 155 -8.84 3.29 25.65
C GLY A 155 -7.34 3.64 25.62
N TYR A 156 -6.45 2.65 25.75
CA TYR A 156 -5.00 2.82 25.73
C TYR A 156 -4.44 3.10 24.32
N LYS A 157 -4.00 4.34 24.04
CA LYS A 157 -3.11 4.63 22.89
C LYS A 157 -1.69 4.14 23.23
N PRO A 158 -1.10 3.17 22.51
CA PRO A 158 0.32 2.84 22.65
C PRO A 158 1.19 3.98 22.11
N THR A 159 2.18 4.42 22.87
CA THR A 159 3.26 5.28 22.35
C THR A 159 4.26 4.47 21.51
N PRO A 160 4.75 5.00 20.39
CA PRO A 160 5.90 4.42 19.70
C PRO A 160 7.19 4.61 20.53
N ASP A 161 8.03 3.57 20.56
CA ASP A 161 9.37 3.53 21.20
C ASP A 161 10.47 4.19 20.34
#